data_AF-K1SV82-F1
#
_entry.id   AF-K1SV82-F1
#
_cell.length_a   1.000
_cell.length_b   1.000
_cell.length_c   1.000
_cell.angle_alpha   90.00
_cell.angle_beta   90.00
_cell.angle_gamma   90.00
#
_symmetry.space_group_name_H-M   'P 1'
#
loop_
_entity.id
_entity.type
_entity.pdbx_description
1 polymer ?
#
loop_
_entity_poly.entity_id
_entity_poly.type
_entity_poly.pdbx_seq_one_letter_code
_entity_poly.pdbx_strand_id
1 'polypeptide(L)'
;GDPFQYVSAYNSASNGYVFDGASQIMGMVAPGVVTDRLSWVTSSISNVGLDFDLWNGKLSGTIEWFNRKNEGILADRAQSAPDTFGASFPKENLNSNRNRGFEIELGHRGQIGKDFSYSVSANFTYARERSLHVEHAEYTSSMDRWLNGKENRNSNVMWLYKYDGQYTSLEQYETAPLIG
;
A
#
# COMPACT_ATOMS: atom_id res chain seq x y z
N GLY A 1 6.98 -10.81 0.20
CA GLY A 1 6.59 -12.22 0.35
C GLY A 1 7.73 -13.04 -0.20
N ASP A 2 8.08 -14.14 0.47
CA ASP A 2 9.17 -14.98 0.01
C ASP A 2 8.85 -15.59 -1.37
N PRO A 3 9.84 -15.68 -2.28
CA PRO A 3 9.65 -16.28 -3.58
C PRO A 3 9.31 -17.77 -3.40
N PHE A 4 8.12 -18.15 -3.89
CA PHE A 4 7.48 -19.45 -3.71
C PHE A 4 7.14 -19.72 -2.24
N GLN A 5 5.86 -19.76 -1.87
CA GLN A 5 5.45 -20.25 -0.54
C GLN A 5 5.86 -21.73 -0.43
N TYR A 6 7.05 -21.97 0.10
CA TYR A 6 7.57 -23.29 0.37
C TYR A 6 6.69 -23.98 1.42
N VAL A 7 6.34 -25.23 1.17
CA VAL A 7 5.67 -26.07 2.17
C VAL A 7 6.69 -26.40 3.24
N SER A 8 6.58 -25.70 4.38
CA SER A 8 7.50 -25.90 5.49
C SER A 8 7.36 -27.31 6.07
N ALA A 9 8.49 -27.93 6.41
CA ALA A 9 8.51 -29.11 7.28
C ALA A 9 8.25 -28.69 8.73
N TYR A 10 8.21 -29.65 9.66
CA TYR A 10 8.16 -29.31 11.10
C TYR A 10 9.33 -28.38 11.48
N ASN A 11 9.03 -27.34 12.25
CA ASN A 11 10.03 -26.39 12.75
C ASN A 11 10.28 -26.64 14.24
N SER A 12 11.47 -26.29 14.74
CA SER A 12 11.73 -26.31 16.17
C SER A 12 10.79 -25.35 16.89
N ALA A 13 10.15 -25.80 17.96
CA ALA A 13 9.35 -24.96 18.84
C ALA A 13 10.21 -23.86 19.46
N SER A 14 9.62 -22.71 19.78
CA SER A 14 10.32 -21.64 20.50
C SER A 14 10.66 -21.99 21.95
N ASN A 15 9.94 -22.95 22.54
CA ASN A 15 10.12 -23.44 23.90
C ASN A 15 10.36 -24.95 23.92
N GLY A 16 11.29 -25.40 24.76
CA GLY A 16 11.57 -26.81 25.02
C GLY A 16 11.33 -27.20 26.47
N TYR A 17 11.27 -28.51 26.74
CA TYR A 17 11.08 -29.08 28.07
C TYR A 17 12.36 -29.79 28.53
N VAL A 18 12.62 -29.77 29.84
CA VAL A 18 13.73 -30.52 30.46
C VAL A 18 13.12 -31.73 31.15
N PHE A 19 13.44 -32.92 30.66
CA PHE A 19 12.93 -34.18 31.23
C PHE A 19 13.94 -34.87 32.16
N ASP A 20 15.23 -34.56 32.03
CA ASP A 20 16.35 -35.22 32.73
C ASP A 20 17.14 -34.30 33.69
N GLY A 21 16.73 -33.03 33.80
CA GLY A 21 17.39 -32.02 34.63
C GLY A 21 18.71 -31.47 34.05
N ALA A 22 19.16 -31.92 32.88
CA ALA A 22 20.49 -31.61 32.35
C ALA A 22 20.45 -30.90 30.98
N SER A 23 19.43 -31.12 30.15
CA SER A 23 19.34 -30.49 28.83
C SER A 23 17.91 -30.12 28.43
N GLN A 24 17.76 -28.94 27.83
CA GLN A 24 16.49 -28.51 27.24
C GLN A 24 16.28 -29.23 25.91
N ILE A 25 15.20 -30.02 25.80
CA ILE A 25 14.80 -30.67 24.56
C ILE A 25 13.74 -29.81 23.90
N MET A 26 14.08 -29.26 22.72
CA MET A 26 13.16 -28.46 21.93
C MET A 26 12.11 -29.35 21.29
N GLY A 27 10.84 -29.00 21.45
CA GLY A 27 9.74 -29.67 20.75
C GLY A 27 9.76 -29.34 19.25
N MET A 28 8.92 -30.03 18.48
CA MET A 28 8.66 -29.70 17.08
C MET A 28 7.24 -29.16 16.93
N VAL A 29 7.07 -28.14 16.10
CA VAL A 29 5.78 -27.54 15.74
C VAL A 29 5.46 -27.88 14.30
N ALA A 30 4.24 -28.35 14.07
CA ALA A 30 3.74 -28.62 12.73
C ALA A 30 3.71 -27.32 11.89
N PRO A 31 3.96 -27.40 10.58
CA PRO A 31 3.79 -26.24 9.71
C PRO A 31 2.31 -25.78 9.72
N GLY A 32 2.10 -24.50 9.39
CA GLY A 32 0.75 -23.96 9.18
C GLY A 32 0.02 -24.65 8.02
N VAL A 33 -1.25 -24.29 7.83
CA VAL A 33 -2.07 -24.84 6.74
C VAL A 33 -1.45 -24.47 5.39
N VAL A 34 -1.40 -25.45 4.48
CA VAL A 34 -0.86 -25.29 3.13
C VAL A 34 -2.00 -25.02 2.15
N THR A 35 -1.77 -24.15 1.17
CA THR A 35 -2.70 -23.90 0.06
C THR A 35 -2.04 -24.24 -1.28
N ASP A 36 -2.81 -24.82 -2.19
CA ASP A 36 -2.44 -25.05 -3.59
C ASP A 36 -3.06 -24.00 -4.54
N ARG A 37 -3.76 -23.00 -3.99
CA ARG A 37 -4.57 -22.03 -4.75
C ARG A 37 -3.91 -20.67 -4.95
N LEU A 38 -2.61 -20.56 -4.70
CA LEU A 38 -1.87 -19.31 -4.91
C LEU A 38 -1.73 -19.01 -6.40
N SER A 39 -1.99 -17.75 -6.76
CA SER A 39 -1.77 -17.22 -8.09
C SER A 39 -0.81 -16.03 -8.06
N TRP A 40 -0.38 -15.62 -9.25
CA TRP A 40 0.35 -14.37 -9.42
C TRP A 40 -0.57 -13.17 -9.15
N VAL A 41 0.05 -12.06 -8.71
CA VAL A 41 -0.61 -10.74 -8.71
C VAL A 41 -0.82 -10.34 -10.16
N THR A 42 -2.05 -10.00 -10.53
CA THR A 42 -2.40 -9.56 -11.89
C THR A 42 -2.42 -8.05 -11.94
N SER A 43 -1.65 -7.46 -12.86
CA SER A 43 -1.57 -6.01 -13.07
C SER A 43 -2.23 -5.65 -14.40
N SER A 44 -3.36 -4.96 -14.37
CA SER A 44 -4.03 -4.41 -15.55
C SER A 44 -3.70 -2.92 -15.70
N ILE A 45 -3.12 -2.53 -16.83
CA ILE A 45 -2.69 -1.16 -17.11
C ILE A 45 -3.47 -0.63 -18.31
N SER A 46 -3.95 0.60 -18.21
CA SER A 46 -4.61 1.31 -19.29
C SER A 46 -4.03 2.72 -19.38
N ASN A 47 -3.58 3.10 -20.57
CA ASN A 47 -2.98 4.40 -20.84
C ASN A 47 -3.74 5.10 -21.98
N VAL A 48 -3.86 6.41 -21.89
CA VAL A 48 -4.39 7.28 -22.94
C VAL A 48 -3.41 8.44 -23.09
N GLY A 49 -2.79 8.55 -24.27
CA GLY A 49 -1.77 9.53 -24.55
C GLY A 49 -2.15 10.47 -25.69
N LEU A 50 -1.62 11.69 -25.64
CA LEU A 50 -1.62 12.64 -26.74
C LEU A 50 -0.18 13.12 -26.97
N ASP A 51 0.31 12.91 -28.18
CA ASP A 51 1.59 13.39 -28.65
C ASP A 51 1.39 14.58 -29.59
N PHE A 52 2.28 15.56 -29.50
CA PHE A 52 2.27 16.71 -30.39
C PHE A 52 3.67 17.20 -30.75
N ASP A 53 3.79 17.70 -31.97
CA ASP A 53 4.95 18.40 -32.49
C ASP A 53 4.47 19.66 -33.23
N LEU A 54 4.91 20.82 -32.77
CA LEU A 54 4.44 22.12 -33.22
C LEU A 54 5.62 22.98 -33.70
N TRP A 55 5.33 23.82 -34.69
CA TRP A 55 6.28 24.79 -35.27
C TRP A 55 7.57 24.17 -35.78
N ASN A 56 7.47 23.06 -36.54
CA ASN A 56 8.61 22.30 -37.05
C ASN A 56 9.51 21.74 -35.92
N GLY A 57 8.86 21.19 -34.90
CA GLY A 57 9.48 20.63 -33.69
C GLY A 57 10.17 21.66 -32.81
N LYS A 58 9.76 22.93 -32.82
CA LYS A 58 10.25 23.89 -31.81
C LYS A 58 9.62 23.64 -30.45
N LEU A 59 8.38 23.17 -30.42
CA LEU A 59 7.75 22.65 -29.21
C LEU A 59 7.22 21.24 -29.50
N SER A 60 7.61 20.28 -28.68
CA SER A 60 7.09 18.92 -28.72
C SER A 60 6.70 18.47 -27.33
N GLY A 61 5.85 17.47 -27.24
CA GLY A 61 5.51 16.91 -25.94
C GLY A 61 4.53 15.75 -26.02
N THR A 62 4.40 15.11 -24.86
CA THR A 62 3.51 13.97 -24.62
C THR A 62 2.74 14.24 -23.34
N ILE A 63 1.43 14.05 -23.38
CA ILE A 63 0.57 14.05 -22.20
C ILE A 63 -0.06 12.68 -22.11
N GLU A 64 0.25 11.94 -21.06
CA GLU A 64 -0.29 10.61 -20.80
C GLU A 64 -1.15 10.62 -19.54
N TRP A 65 -2.31 9.98 -19.59
CA TRP A 65 -3.04 9.53 -18.42
C TRP A 65 -2.88 8.01 -18.29
N PHE A 66 -2.55 7.54 -17.09
CA PHE A 66 -2.39 6.12 -16.82
C PHE A 66 -3.29 5.66 -15.67
N ASN A 67 -3.69 4.40 -15.74
CA ASN A 67 -4.41 3.70 -14.69
C ASN A 67 -3.97 2.24 -14.60
N ARG A 68 -3.32 1.90 -13.48
CA ARG A 68 -2.85 0.56 -13.15
C ARG A 68 -3.64 0.01 -11.97
N LYS A 69 -4.25 -1.15 -12.15
CA LYS A 69 -4.97 -1.90 -11.11
C LYS A 69 -4.21 -3.19 -10.85
N ASN A 70 -3.88 -3.47 -9.60
CA ASN A 70 -3.31 -4.77 -9.22
C ASN A 70 -4.34 -5.56 -8.40
N GLU A 71 -4.53 -6.81 -8.77
CA GLU A 71 -5.46 -7.73 -8.14
C GLU A 71 -4.74 -8.99 -7.65
N GLY A 72 -5.24 -9.55 -6.56
CA GLY A 72 -4.66 -10.76 -5.98
C GLY A 72 -3.39 -10.51 -5.19
N ILE A 73 -3.28 -9.38 -4.51
CA ILE A 73 -2.17 -9.10 -3.58
C ILE A 73 -2.32 -10.02 -2.36
N LEU A 74 -1.24 -10.70 -1.99
CA LEU A 74 -1.25 -11.69 -0.92
C LEU A 74 -1.56 -11.06 0.45
N ALA A 75 -2.52 -11.65 1.17
CA ALA A 75 -2.85 -11.32 2.54
C ALA A 75 -3.20 -12.59 3.33
N ASP A 76 -2.97 -12.53 4.64
CA ASP A 76 -3.48 -13.53 5.57
C ASP A 76 -4.97 -13.25 5.80
N ARG A 77 -5.81 -14.28 5.70
CA ARG A 77 -7.25 -14.14 5.95
C ARG A 77 -7.46 -13.70 7.39
N ALA A 78 -8.14 -12.58 7.60
CA ALA A 78 -8.23 -11.95 8.91
C ALA A 78 -9.23 -12.67 9.84
N GLN A 79 -10.14 -13.45 9.28
CA GLN A 79 -11.23 -14.12 10.00
C GLN A 79 -11.14 -15.64 9.88
N SER A 80 -9.94 -16.19 9.98
CA SER A 80 -9.76 -17.63 9.83
C SER A 80 -9.43 -18.28 11.17
N ALA A 81 -10.50 -18.81 11.76
CA ALA A 81 -10.60 -19.74 12.88
C ALA A 81 -10.31 -19.22 14.31
N PRO A 82 -10.98 -19.81 15.33
CA PRO A 82 -10.67 -19.55 16.74
C PRO A 82 -9.24 -20.00 17.08
N ASP A 83 -8.65 -19.45 18.14
CA ASP A 83 -7.31 -19.82 18.63
C ASP A 83 -7.15 -21.33 18.88
N THR A 84 -8.26 -22.05 19.12
CA THR A 84 -8.29 -23.51 19.25
C THR A 84 -7.87 -24.26 17.99
N PHE A 85 -7.82 -23.61 16.82
CA PHE A 85 -7.42 -24.23 15.57
C PHE A 85 -5.94 -24.61 15.55
N GLY A 86 -5.10 -23.92 16.32
CA GLY A 86 -3.71 -24.33 16.59
C GLY A 86 -2.75 -24.29 15.40
N ALA A 87 -3.14 -23.68 14.27
CA ALA A 87 -2.31 -23.51 13.08
C ALA A 87 -2.54 -22.14 12.43
N SER A 88 -1.51 -21.57 11.80
CA SER A 88 -1.64 -20.36 10.98
C SER A 88 -2.23 -20.69 9.61
N PHE A 89 -2.97 -19.74 9.04
CA PHE A 89 -3.53 -19.85 7.69
C PHE A 89 -2.51 -19.45 6.63
N PRO A 90 -2.59 -20.03 5.42
CA PRO A 90 -1.76 -19.61 4.31
C PRO A 90 -2.20 -18.23 3.82
N LYS A 91 -1.30 -17.59 3.06
CA LYS A 91 -1.65 -16.37 2.34
C LYS A 91 -2.55 -16.70 1.17
N GLU A 92 -3.45 -15.78 0.87
CA GLU A 92 -4.36 -15.87 -0.27
C GLU A 92 -4.32 -14.57 -1.08
N ASN A 93 -4.66 -14.66 -2.37
CA ASN A 93 -4.74 -13.54 -3.30
C ASN A 93 -5.99 -12.67 -3.03
N LEU A 94 -6.02 -11.98 -1.90
CA LEU A 94 -7.21 -11.26 -1.41
C LEU A 94 -7.20 -9.78 -1.81
N ASN A 95 -6.08 -9.08 -1.60
CA ASN A 95 -6.05 -7.62 -1.65
C ASN A 95 -5.99 -7.07 -3.08
N SER A 96 -6.40 -5.81 -3.25
CA SER A 96 -6.24 -5.09 -4.52
C SER A 96 -5.97 -3.59 -4.31
N ASN A 97 -5.18 -3.01 -5.21
CA ASN A 97 -4.88 -1.58 -5.21
C ASN A 97 -4.95 -0.99 -6.63
N ARG A 98 -4.93 0.33 -6.70
CA ARG A 98 -4.93 1.08 -7.95
C ARG A 98 -4.00 2.28 -7.85
N ASN A 99 -3.12 2.42 -8.83
CA ASN A 99 -2.29 3.60 -9.02
C ASN A 99 -2.68 4.29 -10.34
N ARG A 100 -3.07 5.56 -10.27
CA ARG A 100 -3.47 6.34 -11.45
C ARG A 100 -2.94 7.75 -11.38
N GLY A 101 -2.73 8.36 -12.53
CA GLY A 101 -2.06 9.64 -12.62
C GLY A 101 -1.97 10.17 -14.04
N PHE A 102 -1.20 11.22 -14.19
CA PHE A 102 -0.82 11.77 -15.48
C PHE A 102 0.66 12.12 -15.51
N GLU A 103 1.23 12.03 -16.71
CA GLU A 103 2.62 12.33 -17.03
C GLU A 103 2.63 13.35 -18.17
N ILE A 104 3.46 14.37 -18.03
CA ILE A 104 3.62 15.43 -19.01
C ILE A 104 5.11 15.54 -19.30
N GLU A 105 5.48 15.41 -20.58
CA GLU A 105 6.81 15.73 -21.08
C GLU A 105 6.70 16.86 -22.10
N LEU A 106 7.54 17.88 -21.94
CA LEU A 106 7.62 19.01 -22.84
C LEU A 106 9.07 19.22 -23.25
N GLY A 107 9.30 19.41 -24.54
CA GLY A 107 10.57 19.79 -25.13
C GLY A 107 10.42 21.08 -25.92
N HIS A 108 11.34 22.02 -25.74
CA HIS A 108 11.42 23.22 -26.53
C HIS A 108 12.85 23.43 -27.06
N ARG A 109 12.98 23.63 -28.37
CA ARG A 109 14.26 23.95 -29.02
C ARG A 109 14.15 25.21 -29.86
N GLY A 110 15.25 25.96 -29.91
CA GLY A 110 15.29 27.21 -30.65
C GLY A 110 16.70 27.70 -30.92
N GLN A 111 16.77 28.82 -31.64
CA GLN A 111 18.01 29.53 -31.93
C GLN A 111 17.76 31.02 -31.68
N ILE A 112 18.69 31.67 -30.99
CA ILE A 112 18.70 33.12 -30.73
C ILE A 112 19.87 33.70 -31.54
N GLY A 113 19.57 34.51 -32.54
CA GLY A 113 20.58 35.03 -33.46
C GLY A 113 21.19 33.92 -34.33
N LYS A 114 22.44 34.11 -34.77
CA LYS A 114 23.16 33.12 -35.60
C LYS A 114 23.94 32.10 -34.77
N ASP A 115 24.32 32.47 -33.56
CA ASP A 115 25.40 31.79 -32.84
C ASP A 115 24.94 30.99 -31.62
N PHE A 116 23.67 31.13 -31.21
CA PHE A 116 23.17 30.46 -30.01
C PHE A 116 21.97 29.56 -30.32
N SER A 117 22.15 28.25 -30.20
CA SER A 117 21.06 27.27 -30.21
C SER A 117 20.82 26.74 -28.80
N TYR A 118 19.58 26.38 -28.50
CA TYR A 118 19.21 25.79 -27.22
C TYR A 118 18.16 24.71 -27.37
N SER A 119 18.13 23.81 -26.40
CA SER A 119 17.10 22.80 -26.20
C SER A 119 16.87 22.66 -24.71
N VAL A 120 15.61 22.74 -24.28
CA VAL A 120 15.18 22.61 -22.90
C VAL A 120 14.07 21.57 -22.86
N SER A 121 14.16 20.65 -21.91
CA SER A 121 13.07 19.70 -21.64
C SER A 121 12.66 19.75 -20.18
N ALA A 122 11.39 19.46 -19.93
CA ALA A 122 10.81 19.34 -18.61
C ALA A 122 9.87 18.14 -18.59
N ASN A 123 9.88 17.40 -17.49
CA ASN A 123 8.91 16.35 -17.21
C ASN A 123 8.20 16.64 -15.89
N PHE A 124 6.95 16.21 -15.79
CA PHE A 124 6.13 16.30 -14.60
C PHE A 124 5.24 15.07 -14.49
N THR A 125 5.23 14.45 -13.31
CA THR A 125 4.38 13.30 -13.00
C THR A 125 3.56 13.58 -11.76
N TYR A 126 2.27 13.27 -11.84
CA TYR A 126 1.40 13.23 -10.69
C TYR A 126 0.70 11.88 -10.61
N ALA A 127 0.87 11.18 -9.49
CA ALA A 127 0.31 9.86 -9.26
C ALA A 127 -0.35 9.77 -7.88
N ARG A 128 -1.44 9.02 -7.79
CA ARG A 128 -2.01 8.60 -6.50
C ARG A 128 -2.32 7.12 -6.49
N GLU A 129 -1.93 6.48 -5.39
CA GLU A 129 -2.32 5.12 -5.06
C GLU A 129 -3.55 5.12 -4.16
N ARG A 130 -4.44 4.15 -4.39
CA ARG A 130 -5.64 3.87 -3.60
C ARG A 130 -5.75 2.36 -3.36
N SER A 131 -5.96 1.94 -2.13
CA SER A 131 -6.39 0.57 -1.84
C SER A 131 -7.83 0.40 -2.29
N LEU A 132 -8.11 -0.62 -3.10
CA LEU A 132 -9.47 -0.94 -3.55
C LEU A 132 -10.14 -1.89 -2.56
N HIS A 133 -9.42 -2.95 -2.19
CA HIS A 133 -9.82 -3.92 -1.17
C HIS A 133 -8.62 -4.28 -0.30
N VAL A 134 -8.86 -4.39 1.00
CA VAL A 134 -7.86 -4.80 1.99
C VAL A 134 -8.54 -5.77 2.94
N GLU A 135 -8.04 -6.98 3.03
CA GLU A 135 -8.47 -8.00 3.98
C GLU A 135 -8.32 -7.46 5.41
N HIS A 136 -9.42 -7.52 6.17
CA HIS A 136 -9.47 -7.08 7.56
C HIS A 136 -10.58 -7.83 8.31
N ALA A 137 -10.45 -7.95 9.62
CA ALA A 137 -11.54 -8.45 10.48
C ALA A 137 -12.68 -7.44 10.54
N GLU A 138 -13.89 -7.86 10.90
CA GLU A 138 -15.02 -6.93 11.02
C GLU A 138 -14.70 -5.75 11.94
N TYR A 139 -15.07 -4.54 11.52
CA TYR A 139 -14.89 -3.35 12.34
C TYR A 139 -15.81 -3.42 13.55
N THR A 140 -15.26 -3.11 14.72
CA THR A 140 -15.99 -3.16 16.00
C THR A 140 -16.99 -2.01 16.16
N SER A 141 -16.77 -0.90 15.45
CA SER A 141 -17.63 0.28 15.47
C SER A 141 -17.46 1.12 14.20
N SER A 142 -18.35 2.10 14.01
CA SER A 142 -18.21 3.10 12.94
C SER A 142 -16.95 3.96 13.10
N MET A 143 -16.54 4.26 14.34
CA MET A 143 -15.32 5.02 14.64
C MET A 143 -14.06 4.23 14.29
N ASP A 144 -14.03 2.93 14.63
CA ASP A 144 -12.96 2.01 14.25
C ASP A 144 -12.82 1.92 12.72
N ARG A 145 -13.94 1.76 12.00
CA ARG A 145 -13.96 1.82 10.53
C ARG A 145 -13.45 3.16 9.99
N TRP A 146 -13.81 4.27 10.64
CA TRP A 146 -13.39 5.59 10.19
C TRP A 146 -11.87 5.80 10.37
N LEU A 147 -11.28 5.40 11.49
CA LEU A 147 -9.84 5.51 11.75
C LEU A 147 -9.02 4.49 10.94
N ASN A 148 -9.40 3.22 11.04
CA ASN A 148 -8.58 2.08 10.58
C ASN A 148 -8.96 1.57 9.19
N GLY A 149 -10.09 2.04 8.63
CA GLY A 149 -10.50 1.69 7.28
C GLY A 149 -9.46 2.05 6.24
N LYS A 150 -9.08 1.09 5.40
CA LYS A 150 -8.13 1.31 4.28
C LYS A 150 -8.80 1.11 2.92
N GLU A 151 -9.89 0.36 2.88
CA GLU A 151 -10.64 0.14 1.65
C GLU A 151 -11.10 1.45 1.04
N ASN A 152 -10.96 1.56 -0.27
CA ASN A 152 -11.36 2.73 -1.02
C ASN A 152 -10.72 4.03 -0.49
N ARG A 153 -9.50 3.99 0.08
CA ARG A 153 -8.77 5.18 0.51
C ARG A 153 -7.43 5.33 -0.19
N ASN A 154 -6.99 6.58 -0.36
CA ASN A 154 -5.66 6.84 -0.88
C ASN A 154 -4.62 6.32 0.12
N SER A 155 -3.51 5.80 -0.41
CA SER A 155 -2.35 5.45 0.40
C SER A 155 -1.71 6.70 1.00
N ASN A 156 -0.87 6.52 2.04
CA ASN A 156 -0.11 7.59 2.70
C ASN A 156 -0.99 8.68 3.35
N VAL A 157 -2.17 8.30 3.85
CA VAL A 157 -3.00 9.18 4.67
C VAL A 157 -2.53 9.09 6.12
N MET A 158 -2.48 10.23 6.79
CA MET A 158 -2.15 10.37 8.21
C MET A 158 -3.30 11.05 8.94
N TRP A 159 -3.61 10.56 10.13
CA TRP A 159 -4.52 11.22 11.06
C TRP A 159 -3.72 12.09 12.02
N LEU A 160 -4.12 13.35 12.16
CA LEU A 160 -3.52 14.30 13.08
C LEU A 160 -4.63 15.00 13.85
N TYR A 161 -4.35 15.32 15.11
CA TYR A 161 -5.20 16.23 15.85
C TYR A 161 -5.13 17.63 15.23
N LYS A 162 -6.29 18.25 15.08
CA LYS A 162 -6.36 19.68 14.76
C LYS A 162 -6.11 20.46 16.04
N TYR A 163 -5.08 21.28 16.04
CA TYR A 163 -4.80 22.20 17.14
C TYR A 163 -5.69 23.45 17.01
N ASP A 164 -6.40 23.81 18.09
CA ASP A 164 -7.34 24.94 18.11
C ASP A 164 -6.78 26.19 18.82
N GLY A 165 -5.46 26.24 19.02
CA GLY A 165 -4.79 27.37 19.69
C GLY A 165 -4.54 27.12 21.18
N GLN A 166 -4.06 28.17 21.86
CA GLN A 166 -3.88 28.18 23.31
C GLN A 166 -5.11 28.83 23.95
N TYR A 167 -5.52 28.33 25.11
CA TYR A 167 -6.56 29.01 25.88
C TYR A 167 -6.08 30.41 26.28
N THR A 168 -6.92 31.41 26.01
CA THR A 168 -6.65 32.83 26.31
C THR A 168 -7.48 33.35 27.48
N SER A 169 -8.49 32.60 27.91
CA SER A 169 -9.33 32.90 29.07
C SER A 169 -9.66 31.63 29.86
N LEU A 170 -10.02 31.80 31.13
CA LEU A 170 -10.45 30.69 31.99
C LEU A 170 -11.74 30.05 31.45
N GLU A 171 -12.67 30.85 30.92
CA GLU A 171 -13.90 30.37 30.28
C GLU A 171 -13.63 29.43 29.10
N GLN A 172 -12.63 29.74 28.25
CA GLN A 172 -12.24 28.85 27.14
C GLN A 172 -11.68 27.52 27.65
N TYR A 173 -10.94 27.53 28.76
CA TYR A 173 -10.43 26.30 29.38
C TYR A 173 -11.56 25.44 29.96
N GLU A 174 -12.51 26.06 30.65
CA GLU A 174 -13.61 25.36 31.34
C GLU A 174 -14.66 24.79 30.37
N THR A 175 -14.88 25.46 29.24
CA THR A 175 -15.84 25.04 28.21
C THR A 175 -15.23 24.10 27.17
N ALA A 176 -13.91 23.88 27.21
CA ALA A 176 -13.23 23.04 26.23
C ALA A 176 -13.69 21.57 26.31
N PRO A 177 -13.84 20.90 25.16
CA PRO A 177 -14.12 19.47 25.17
C PRO A 177 -12.96 18.71 25.81
N LEU A 178 -13.28 17.91 26.83
CA LEU A 178 -12.31 17.01 27.45
C LEU A 178 -12.00 15.88 26.46
N ILE A 179 -10.73 15.71 26.11
CA ILE A 179 -10.26 14.52 25.39
C ILE A 179 -10.22 13.39 26.41
N GLY A 180 -11.16 12.45 26.30
CA GLY A 180 -11.22 11.20 27.06
C GLY A 180 -10.67 10.02 26.29
#